data_AF-A0A7K7Y055-F1
#
_entry.id   AF-A0A7K7Y055-F1
#
_cell.length_a   1.000
_cell.length_b   1.000
_cell.length_c   1.000
_cell.angle_alpha   90.00
_cell.angle_beta   90.00
_cell.angle_gamma   90.00
#
_symmetry.space_group_name_H-M   'P 1'
#
loop_
_entity.id
_entity.type
_entity.pdbx_description
1 polymer ?
#
loop_
_entity_poly.entity_id
_entity_poly.type
_entity_poly.pdbx_seq_one_letter_code
_entity_poly.pdbx_strand_id
1 'polypeptide(L)' 'IAEEFKPDVLAKFPLLQSFKARISNIPTIKKFLQPGSQRK' A
#
# COMPACT_ATOMS: atom_id res chain seq x y z
N ILE A 1 8.02 7.63 -5.66
CA ILE A 1 8.57 6.88 -6.83
C ILE A 1 9.30 5.58 -6.45
N ALA A 2 9.92 5.44 -5.27
CA ALA A 2 10.66 4.21 -4.93
C ALA A 2 9.80 2.92 -4.91
N GLU A 3 8.55 2.98 -4.43
CA GLU A 3 7.62 1.84 -4.45
C GLU A 3 7.07 1.51 -5.85
N GLU A 4 7.08 2.45 -6.79
CA GLU A 4 6.60 2.21 -8.17
C GLU A 4 7.65 1.49 -9.03
N PHE A 5 8.92 1.55 -8.63
CA PHE A 5 10.03 1.02 -9.42
C PHE A 5 10.42 -0.41 -9.03
N LYS A 6 10.21 -0.80 -7.77
CA LYS A 6 10.53 -2.15 -7.26
C LYS A 6 9.51 -2.58 -6.18
N PRO A 7 8.54 -3.45 -6.52
CA PRO A 7 7.57 -3.95 -5.53
C PRO A 7 8.24 -4.76 -4.41
N ASP A 8 9.42 -5.33 -4.67
CA ASP A 8 10.17 -6.17 -3.73
C ASP A 8 11.05 -5.41 -2.74
N VAL A 9 11.12 -4.06 -2.83
CA VAL A 9 11.96 -3.27 -1.91
C VAL A 9 11.51 -3.45 -0.47
N LEU A 10 10.20 -3.61 -0.23
CA LEU A 10 9.62 -3.82 1.09
C LEU A 10 9.67 -5.28 1.55
N ALA A 11 9.92 -6.24 0.66
CA ALA A 11 10.02 -7.65 1.01
C ALA A 11 11.21 -7.96 1.93
N LYS A 12 12.26 -7.10 1.88
CA LYS A 12 13.40 -7.17 2.80
C LYS A 12 13.12 -6.57 4.18
N PHE A 13 11.95 -5.95 4.37
CA PHE A 13 11.56 -5.25 5.59
C PHE A 13 10.20 -5.75 6.10
N PRO A 14 10.16 -6.88 6.84
CA PRO A 14 8.91 -7.51 7.27
C PRO A 14 8.02 -6.60 8.13
N LEU A 15 8.62 -5.68 8.89
CA LEU A 15 7.88 -4.68 9.67
C LEU A 15 7.18 -3.63 8.78
N LEU A 16 7.82 -3.21 7.68
CA LEU A 16 7.21 -2.26 6.74
C LEU A 16 6.10 -2.93 5.91
N GLN A 17 6.27 -4.19 5.54
CA GLN A 17 5.25 -4.96 4.83
C GLN A 17 3.99 -5.17 5.68
N SER A 18 4.17 -5.54 6.95
CA SER A 18 3.04 -5.68 7.90
C SER A 18 2.37 -4.34 8.19
N PHE A 19 3.14 -3.26 8.29
CA PHE A 19 2.59 -1.90 8.40
C PHE A 19 1.75 -1.52 7.17
N LYS A 20 2.27 -1.73 5.96
CA LYS A 20 1.54 -1.49 4.70
C LYS A 20 0.24 -2.28 4.65
N ALA A 21 0.29 -3.58 4.98
CA ALA A 21 -0.91 -4.43 5.03
C ALA A 21 -1.94 -3.93 6.05
N ARG A 22 -1.50 -3.50 7.24
CA ARG A 22 -2.38 -2.93 8.26
C ARG A 22 -3.05 -1.64 7.79
N ILE A 23 -2.28 -0.74 7.18
CA ILE A 23 -2.78 0.54 6.66
C ILE A 23 -3.76 0.31 5.49
N SER A 24 -3.44 -0.60 4.56
CA SER A 24 -4.34 -0.96 3.46
C SER A 24 -5.65 -1.62 3.91
N ASN A 25 -5.68 -2.24 5.09
CA ASN A 25 -6.88 -2.84 5.68
C ASN A 25 -7.80 -1.82 6.38
N ILE A 26 -7.36 -0.57 6.58
CA ILE A 26 -8.23 0.48 7.13
C ILE A 26 -9.34 0.77 6.12
N PRO A 27 -10.65 0.75 6.51
CA PRO A 27 -11.77 0.83 5.56
C PRO A 27 -11.74 2.05 4.64
N THR A 28 -11.34 3.21 5.15
CA THR A 28 -11.23 4.46 4.38
C THR A 28 -10.11 4.41 3.36
N ILE A 29 -8.96 3.85 3.74
CA ILE A 29 -7.80 3.67 2.86
C ILE A 29 -8.10 2.60 1.82
N LYS A 30 -8.72 1.49 2.21
CA LYS A 30 -9.19 0.46 1.29
C LYS A 30 -10.13 1.03 0.23
N LYS A 31 -11.09 1.86 0.64
CA LYS A 31 -12.00 2.58 -0.27
C LYS A 31 -11.25 3.55 -1.17
N PHE A 32 -10.23 4.24 -0.65
CA PHE A 32 -9.39 5.14 -1.43
C PHE A 32 -8.52 4.42 -2.48
N LEU A 33 -8.00 3.23 -2.13
CA LEU A 33 -7.16 2.40 -3.00
C LEU A 33 -7.96 1.57 -4.03
N GLN A 34 -9.28 1.46 -3.88
CA GLN A 34 -10.13 0.71 -4.81
C GLN A 34 -10.04 1.31 -6.23
N PRO A 35 -9.82 0.48 -7.27
CA PRO A 35 -9.86 0.93 -8.65
C PRO A 35 -11.28 1.42 -8.97
N GLY A 36 -11.43 2.74 -9.20
CA GLY A 36 -12.72 3.43 -9.37
C GLY A 36 -12.97 4.53 -8.35
N SER A 37 -12.23 4.56 -7.23
CA SER A 37 -12.09 5.78 -6.43
C SER A 37 -11.39 6.82 -7.30
N GLN A 38 -11.96 8.03 -7.41
CA GLN A 38 -11.32 9.13 -8.14
C GLN A 38 -9.91 9.34 -7.58
N ARG A 39 -8.90 8.90 -8.33
CA ARG A 39 -7.52 9.29 -8.10
C ARG A 39 -7.46 10.76 -8.55
N LYS A 40 -7.40 11.69 -7.59
CA LYS A 40 -7.05 13.08 -7.89
C LYS A 40 -5.61 13.15 -8.38
#